data_AF-A0A7X7MWK1-F1
#
_entry.id   AF-A0A7X7MWK1-F1
#
_cell.length_a   1.000
_cell.length_b   1.000
_cell.length_c   1.000
_cell.angle_alpha   90.00
_cell.angle_beta   90.00
_cell.angle_gamma   90.00
#
_symmetry.space_group_name_H-M   'P 1'
#
loop_
_entity.id
_entity.type
_entity.pdbx_description
1 polymer ?
#
loop_
_entity_poly.entity_id
_entity_poly.type
_entity_poly.pdbx_seq_one_letter_code
_entity_poly.pdbx_strand_id
1 'polypeptide(L)'
;MTREAVMNKVQEIFRDVFDDEDLIIENETNSEDIEDWDSLEHISLIVAMEKEFSMKFDIKEVNKLENVGEMIDLIMRKMSA
;
A
#
# COMPACT_ATOMS: atom_id res chain seq x y z
N MET A 1 0.89 -13.57 -8.63
CA MET A 1 1.89 -12.50 -8.86
C MET A 1 3.07 -12.74 -7.93
N THR A 2 4.26 -12.22 -8.23
CA THR A 2 5.40 -12.25 -7.32
C THR A 2 5.34 -11.06 -6.36
N ARG A 3 6.02 -11.14 -5.21
CA ARG A 3 6.13 -10.02 -4.25
C ARG A 3 6.67 -8.77 -4.92
N GLU A 4 7.67 -8.91 -5.78
CA GLU A 4 8.25 -7.81 -6.56
C GLU A 4 7.23 -7.14 -7.49
N ALA A 5 6.38 -7.92 -8.17
CA ALA A 5 5.33 -7.36 -9.01
C ALA A 5 4.27 -6.61 -8.18
N VAL A 6 3.97 -7.07 -6.97
CA VAL A 6 3.08 -6.34 -6.03
C VAL A 6 3.75 -5.06 -5.56
N MET A 7 5.03 -5.11 -5.14
CA MET A 7 5.80 -3.94 -4.73
C MET A 7 5.80 -2.86 -5.81
N ASN A 8 6.07 -3.21 -7.07
CA ASN A 8 6.04 -2.25 -8.18
C ASN A 8 4.66 -1.61 -8.37
N LYS A 9 3.57 -2.37 -8.21
CA LYS A 9 2.22 -1.79 -8.29
C LYS A 9 1.91 -0.88 -7.12
N VAL A 10 2.30 -1.28 -5.91
CA VAL A 10 2.11 -0.47 -4.70
C VAL A 10 2.94 0.82 -4.82
N GLN A 11 4.16 0.75 -5.34
CA GLN A 11 5.00 1.92 -5.62
C GLN A 11 4.28 2.95 -6.50
N GLU A 12 3.67 2.52 -7.61
CA GLU A 12 2.94 3.42 -8.50
C GLU A 12 1.69 4.01 -7.80
N ILE A 13 0.96 3.20 -7.02
CA ILE A 13 -0.18 3.70 -6.23
C ILE A 13 0.26 4.77 -5.23
N PHE A 14 1.40 4.57 -4.56
CA PHE A 14 1.94 5.56 -3.64
C PHE A 14 2.25 6.87 -4.38
N ARG A 15 2.93 6.80 -5.52
CA ARG A 15 3.23 7.98 -6.34
C ARG A 15 1.97 8.72 -6.78
N ASP A 16 0.95 7.98 -7.22
CA ASP A 16 -0.34 8.54 -7.64
C ASP A 16 -1.11 9.20 -6.48
N VAL A 17 -1.07 8.61 -5.28
CA VAL A 17 -1.80 9.14 -4.12
C VAL A 17 -1.08 10.35 -3.52
N PHE A 18 0.24 10.32 -3.47
CA PHE A 18 1.06 11.40 -2.92
C PHE A 18 1.43 12.48 -3.95
N ASP A 19 1.06 12.30 -5.22
CA ASP A 19 1.43 13.17 -6.34
C ASP A 19 2.97 13.42 -6.42
N ASP A 20 3.73 12.36 -6.12
CA ASP A 20 5.20 12.40 -6.05
C ASP A 20 5.80 11.25 -6.89
N GLU A 21 6.25 11.54 -8.11
CA GLU A 21 6.85 10.57 -9.02
C GLU A 21 8.24 10.07 -8.55
N ASP A 22 8.93 10.85 -7.71
CA ASP A 22 10.26 10.54 -7.20
C ASP A 22 10.21 9.73 -5.89
N LEU A 23 9.03 9.55 -5.31
CA LEU A 23 8.82 8.73 -4.12
C LEU A 23 9.31 7.30 -4.35
N ILE A 24 10.14 6.81 -3.43
CA ILE A 24 10.64 5.43 -3.41
C ILE A 24 10.21 4.79 -2.10
N ILE A 25 9.38 3.75 -2.20
CA ILE A 25 8.94 2.99 -1.03
C ILE A 25 9.78 1.73 -0.86
N GLU A 26 10.06 1.40 0.39
CA GLU A 26 10.73 0.18 0.81
C GLU A 26 9.81 -0.61 1.75
N ASN A 27 10.20 -1.85 2.12
CA ASN A 27 9.38 -2.65 3.03
C ASN A 27 9.22 -2.00 4.42
N GLU A 28 10.20 -1.19 4.83
CA GLU A 28 10.21 -0.53 6.15
C GLU A 28 9.46 0.83 6.13
N THR A 29 9.16 1.37 4.94
CA THR A 29 8.46 2.65 4.78
C THR A 29 7.11 2.61 5.48
N ASN A 30 6.88 3.62 6.32
CA ASN A 30 5.65 3.80 7.09
C ASN A 30 5.20 5.27 7.06
N SER A 31 4.10 5.59 7.74
CA SER A 31 3.53 6.94 7.75
C SER A 31 4.41 7.98 8.44
N GLU A 32 5.42 7.59 9.23
CA GLU A 32 6.39 8.53 9.80
C GLU A 32 7.47 8.94 8.78
N ASP A 33 7.70 8.14 7.73
CA ASP A 33 8.70 8.42 6.69
C ASP A 33 8.18 9.36 5.59
N ILE A 34 6.85 9.46 5.43
CA ILE A 34 6.20 10.28 4.42
C ILE A 34 5.38 11.36 5.12
N GLU A 35 5.81 12.62 5.05
CA GLU A 35 5.17 13.75 5.74
C GLU A 35 3.71 13.95 5.33
N ASP A 36 3.39 13.73 4.05
CA ASP A 36 2.04 13.85 3.50
C ASP A 36 1.16 12.61 3.79
N TRP A 37 1.68 11.58 4.47
CA TRP A 37 0.91 10.37 4.78
C TRP A 37 0.03 10.56 6.00
N ASP A 38 -1.16 11.14 5.76
CA ASP A 38 -2.21 11.28 6.76
C ASP A 38 -3.32 10.20 6.64
N SER A 39 -4.39 10.35 7.41
CA SER A 39 -5.52 9.42 7.43
C SER A 39 -6.28 9.35 6.09
N LEU A 40 -6.37 10.45 5.35
CA LEU A 40 -7.05 10.56 4.06
C LEU A 40 -6.24 9.86 2.96
N GLU A 41 -4.93 10.05 2.94
CA GLU A 41 -4.00 9.37 2.03
C GLU A 41 -3.99 7.89 2.36
N HIS A 42 -3.99 7.51 3.65
CA HIS A 42 -4.13 6.12 4.06
C HIS A 42 -5.43 5.48 3.51
N ILE A 43 -6.57 6.16 3.60
CA ILE A 43 -7.84 5.69 3.00
C ILE A 43 -7.73 5.59 1.47
N SER A 44 -7.11 6.59 0.82
CA SER A 44 -6.95 6.65 -0.63
C SER A 44 -6.08 5.52 -1.15
N LEU A 45 -4.98 5.21 -0.47
CA LEU A 45 -4.10 4.07 -0.70
C LEU A 45 -4.89 2.75 -0.65
N ILE A 46 -5.69 2.53 0.41
CA ILE A 46 -6.52 1.33 0.52
C ILE A 46 -7.44 1.20 -0.67
N VAL A 47 -8.18 2.26 -1.00
CA VAL A 47 -9.16 2.25 -2.11
C VAL A 47 -8.47 2.03 -3.47
N ALA A 48 -7.31 2.62 -3.69
CA ALA A 48 -6.52 2.41 -4.91
C ALA A 48 -6.05 0.97 -5.03
N MET A 49 -5.54 0.37 -3.93
CA MET A 49 -5.14 -1.03 -3.90
C MET A 49 -6.31 -1.98 -4.09
N GLU A 50 -7.46 -1.72 -3.48
CA GLU A 50 -8.68 -2.52 -3.67
C GLU A 50 -9.07 -2.59 -5.15
N LYS A 51 -9.00 -1.45 -5.85
CA LYS A 51 -9.26 -1.38 -7.30
C LYS A 51 -8.19 -2.12 -8.10
N GLU A 52 -6.92 -1.86 -7.83
CA GLU A 52 -5.80 -2.39 -8.61
C GLU A 52 -5.67 -3.92 -8.50
N PHE A 53 -5.89 -4.46 -7.31
CA PHE A 53 -5.84 -5.89 -7.05
C PHE A 53 -7.22 -6.55 -7.10
N SER A 54 -8.29 -5.78 -7.40
CA SER A 54 -9.68 -6.27 -7.47
C SER A 54 -10.10 -7.07 -6.22
N MET A 55 -9.76 -6.56 -5.05
CA MET A 55 -9.94 -7.22 -3.75
C MET A 55 -10.48 -6.23 -2.71
N LYS A 56 -10.93 -6.75 -1.55
CA LYS A 56 -11.37 -5.91 -0.44
C LYS A 56 -10.51 -6.09 0.80
N PHE A 57 -10.16 -4.97 1.43
CA PHE A 57 -9.48 -4.94 2.71
C PHE A 57 -10.46 -4.62 3.83
N ASP A 58 -10.30 -5.28 4.98
CA ASP A 58 -10.98 -4.85 6.18
C ASP A 58 -10.19 -3.68 6.79
N ILE A 59 -10.88 -2.59 7.13
CA ILE A 59 -10.28 -1.42 7.79
C ILE A 59 -9.50 -1.82 9.04
N LYS A 60 -9.91 -2.85 9.77
CA LYS A 60 -9.19 -3.37 10.95
C LYS A 60 -7.91 -4.13 10.59
N GLU A 61 -7.83 -4.72 9.39
CA GLU A 61 -6.61 -5.34 8.90
C GLU A 61 -5.61 -4.25 8.50
N VAL A 62 -6.06 -3.23 7.77
CA VAL A 62 -5.16 -2.16 7.30
C VAL A 62 -4.66 -1.28 8.45
N ASN A 63 -5.52 -0.93 9.41
CA ASN A 63 -5.10 -0.16 10.59
C ASN A 63 -4.07 -0.87 11.49
N LYS A 64 -3.81 -2.16 11.27
CA LYS A 64 -2.77 -2.91 11.99
C LYS A 64 -1.45 -2.98 11.24
N LEU A 65 -1.42 -2.53 9.98
CA LEU A 65 -0.21 -2.54 9.17
C LEU A 65 0.67 -1.40 9.63
N GLU A 66 1.88 -1.74 10.04
CA GLU A 66 2.85 -0.75 10.53
C GLU A 66 3.71 -0.20 9.38
N ASN A 67 3.84 -0.93 8.27
CA ASN A 67 4.68 -0.55 7.14
C ASN A 67 4.17 -1.12 5.81
N VAL A 68 4.75 -0.64 4.71
CA VAL A 68 4.50 -1.10 3.34
C VAL A 68 4.77 -2.60 3.16
N GLY A 69 5.78 -3.15 3.84
CA GLY A 69 6.11 -4.58 3.77
C GLY A 69 4.96 -5.46 4.24
N GLU A 70 4.34 -5.13 5.37
CA GLU A 70 3.18 -5.85 5.89
C GLU A 70 1.96 -5.73 4.96
N MET A 71 1.81 -4.57 4.33
CA MET A 71 0.75 -4.32 3.35
C MET A 71 0.89 -5.22 2.12
N ILE A 72 2.10 -5.34 1.59
CA ILE A 72 2.42 -6.24 0.47
C ILE A 72 2.18 -7.70 0.87
N ASP A 73 2.57 -8.08 2.08
CA ASP A 73 2.34 -9.44 2.58
C ASP A 73 0.85 -9.73 2.76
N LEU A 74 0.04 -8.76 3.17
CA LEU A 74 -1.42 -8.89 3.22
C LEU A 74 -2.03 -9.08 1.83
N ILE A 75 -1.61 -8.28 0.84
CA ILE A 75 -2.03 -8.43 -0.56
C ILE A 75 -1.69 -9.84 -1.05
N MET A 76 -0.44 -10.28 -0.89
CA MET A 76 0.04 -11.59 -1.32
C MET A 76 -0.76 -12.74 -0.69
N ARG A 77 -1.08 -12.63 0.61
CA ARG A 77 -1.91 -13.62 1.32
C ARG A 77 -3.30 -13.70 0.74
N LYS A 78 -3.97 -12.56 0.52
CA LYS A 78 -5.33 -12.53 -0.03
C LYS A 78 -5.40 -12.94 -1.49
N MET A 79 -4.35 -12.69 -2.29
CA MET A 79 -4.26 -13.19 -3.67
C MET A 79 -4.10 -14.71 -3.76
N SER A 80 -3.59 -15.33 -2.69
CA SER A 80 -3.35 -16.79 -2.62
C SER A 80 -4.50 -17.54 -1.91
N ALA A 81 -5.50 -16.81 -1.41
CA ALA A 81 -6.69 -17.35 -0.73
C ALA A 81 -7.84 -17.55 -1.73
#